data_AF-A0A2L2Z867-F1
#
_entry.id   AF-A0A2L2Z867-F1
#
_cell.length_a   1.000
_cell.length_b   1.000
_cell.length_c   1.000
_cell.angle_alpha   90.00
_cell.angle_beta   90.00
_cell.angle_gamma   90.00
#
_symmetry.space_group_name_H-M   'P 1'
#
loop_
_entity.id
_entity.type
_entity.pdbx_description
1 polymer ?
#
loop_
_entity_poly.entity_id
_entity_poly.type
_entity_poly.pdbx_seq_one_letter_code
_entity_poly.pdbx_strand_id
1 'polypeptide(L)' 'SSTRKANQDIPFRDYVIPKGTEITINLWCPHHDPKNREEVDKFIPERLLLNEGTKLINQPDSFAPFS' A
#
# COMPACT_ATOMS: atom_id res chain seq x y z
N SER A 1 -3.25 -9.72 9.63
CA SER A 1 -2.92 -8.43 10.28
C SER A 1 -1.42 -8.34 10.38
N SER A 2 -0.77 -7.52 9.56
CA SER A 2 0.69 -7.46 9.47
C SER A 2 1.24 -6.37 10.39
N THR A 3 0.81 -6.37 11.65
CA THR A 3 1.44 -5.56 12.70
C THR A 3 2.83 -6.12 12.99
N ARG A 4 3.83 -5.23 13.09
CA ARG A 4 5.21 -5.55 13.44
C ARG A 4 5.56 -4.86 14.74
N LYS A 5 6.59 -5.35 15.44
CA LYS A 5 7.12 -4.72 16.64
C LYS A 5 8.57 -4.31 16.38
N ALA A 6 8.93 -3.08 16.70
CA ALA A 6 10.30 -2.61 16.61
C ALA A 6 11.19 -3.43 17.56
N ASN A 7 12.20 -4.13 17.01
CA ASN A 7 13.13 -4.94 17.80
C ASN A 7 14.30 -4.12 18.38
N GLN A 8 14.46 -2.88 17.92
CA GLN A 8 15.44 -1.89 18.32
C GLN A 8 14.88 -0.48 18.10
N ASP A 9 15.59 0.54 18.56
CA ASP A 9 15.28 1.92 18.22
C ASP A 9 15.55 2.15 16.73
N ILE A 10 14.59 2.73 16.01
CA ILE A 10 14.67 2.96 14.56
C ILE A 10 14.67 4.47 14.31
N PRO A 11 15.81 5.06 13.88
CA PRO A 11 15.83 6.41 13.35
C PRO A 11 14.99 6.45 12.07
N PHE A 12 13.97 7.29 12.05
CA PHE A 12 13.08 7.46 10.92
C PHE A 12 12.79 8.94 10.68
N ARG A 13 13.36 9.47 9.59
CA ARG A 13 13.38 10.91 9.28
C ARG A 13 13.96 11.68 10.47
N ASP A 14 13.22 12.67 10.99
CA ASP A 14 13.63 13.53 12.11
C ASP A 14 13.20 12.98 13.49
N TYR A 15 12.76 11.71 13.55
CA TYR A 15 12.25 11.08 14.76
C TYR A 15 12.93 9.74 15.03
N VAL A 16 12.82 9.26 16.26
CA VAL A 16 13.21 7.89 16.65
C VAL A 16 11.97 7.12 17.06
N ILE A 17 11.75 5.96 16.44
CA ILE A 17 10.73 4.99 16.85
C ILE A 17 11.38 4.08 17.91
N PRO A 18 10.92 4.09 19.17
CA PRO A 18 11.55 3.29 20.21
C PRO A 18 11.40 1.78 19.99
N LYS A 19 12.36 1.02 20.53
CA LYS A 19 12.27 -0.43 20.66
C LYS A 19 10.98 -0.80 21.40
N GLY A 20 10.27 -1.77 20.84
CA GLY A 20 9.02 -2.28 21.39
C GLY A 20 7.76 -1.58 20.87
N THR A 21 7.87 -0.49 20.10
CA THR A 21 6.73 0.14 19.43
C THR A 21 6.06 -0.83 18.46
N GLU A 22 4.73 -0.93 18.52
CA GLU A 22 3.93 -1.61 17.51
C GLU A 22 3.74 -0.71 16.28
N ILE A 23 4.00 -1.28 15.11
CA ILE A 23 3.95 -0.61 13.82
C ILE A 23 2.90 -1.33 12.98
N THR A 24 1.86 -0.61 12.58
CA THR A 24 0.82 -1.10 11.68
C THR A 24 0.84 -0.30 10.40
N ILE A 25 0.93 -0.98 9.26
CA ILE A 25 0.89 -0.34 7.94
C ILE A 25 -0.56 -0.15 7.53
N ASN A 26 -0.96 1.10 7.26
CA ASN A 26 -2.26 1.41 6.68
C ASN A 26 -2.21 1.14 5.17
N LEU A 27 -2.37 -0.13 4.79
CA LEU A 27 -2.40 -0.55 3.39
C LEU A 27 -3.66 -0.05 2.64
N TRP A 28 -4.72 0.27 3.37
CA TRP A 28 -5.96 0.79 2.81
C TRP A 28 -5.75 2.15 2.14
N CYS A 29 -5.00 3.04 2.79
CA CYS A 29 -4.72 4.40 2.33
C CYS A 29 -4.13 4.47 0.90
N PRO A 30 -3.00 3.82 0.56
CA PRO A 30 -2.45 3.89 -0.80
C PRO A 30 -3.36 3.25 -1.85
N HIS A 31 -4.20 2.27 -1.49
CA HIS A 31 -5.17 1.67 -2.41
C HIS A 31 -6.35 2.61 -2.71
N HIS A 32 -6.64 3.57 -1.82
CA HIS A 32 -7.76 4.51 -1.91
C HIS A 32 -7.33 5.97 -2.05
N ASP A 33 -6.07 6.23 -2.41
CA ASP A 33 -5.61 7.59 -2.67
C ASP A 33 -6.10 8.03 -4.07
N PRO A 34 -6.97 9.05 -4.16
CA PRO A 34 -7.51 9.53 -5.44
C PRO A 34 -6.44 10.11 -6.37
N LYS A 35 -5.24 10.43 -5.86
CA LYS A 35 -4.10 10.83 -6.70
C LYS A 35 -3.54 9.66 -7.51
N ASN A 36 -3.68 8.43 -7.01
CA ASN A 36 -3.10 7.26 -7.64
C ASN A 36 -4.09 6.57 -8.60
N ARG A 37 -5.41 6.69 -8.36
CA ARG A 37 -6.46 6.12 -9.19
C ARG A 37 -7.76 6.94 -9.12
N GLU A 38 -8.47 7.09 -10.24
CA GLU A 38 -9.79 7.71 -10.28
C GLU A 38 -10.88 6.75 -9.77
N GLU A 39 -11.93 7.29 -9.14
CA GLU A 39 -13.08 6.54 -8.63
C GLU A 39 -12.74 5.38 -7.67
N VAL A 40 -11.80 5.61 -6.74
CA VAL A 40 -11.22 4.59 -5.84
C VAL A 40 -12.22 3.70 -5.12
N ASP A 41 -13.42 4.21 -4.81
CA ASP A 41 -14.45 3.47 -4.07
C ASP A 41 -15.29 2.51 -4.94
N LYS A 42 -15.14 2.56 -6.27
CA LYS A 42 -15.85 1.67 -7.19
C LYS A 42 -15.03 0.43 -7.50
N PHE A 43 -15.71 -0.72 -7.58
CA PHE A 43 -15.13 -1.95 -8.10
C PHE A 43 -15.10 -1.93 -9.64
N ILE A 44 -13.91 -1.72 -10.22
CA ILE A 44 -13.68 -1.66 -11.67
C ILE A 44 -12.54 -2.64 -12.02
N PRO A 45 -12.84 -3.92 -12.34
CA PRO A 45 -11.86 -4.94 -12.71
C PRO A 45 -10.96 -4.54 -13.89
N GLU A 46 -11.52 -3.76 -14.81
CA GLU A 46 -10.87 -3.32 -16.04
C GLU A 46 -9.61 -2.49 -15.77
N ARG A 47 -9.47 -1.91 -14.57
CA ARG A 47 -8.26 -1.20 -14.15
C ARG A 47 -7.00 -2.07 -14.15
N LEU A 48 -7.16 -3.38 -14.09
CA LEU A 48 -6.04 -4.32 -14.14
C LEU A 48 -5.68 -4.72 -15.57
N LEU A 49 -6.42 -4.27 -16.58
CA LEU A 49 -6.34 -4.73 -17.96
C LEU A 49 -5.73 -3.68 -18.90
N LEU A 50 -5.00 -4.16 -19.91
CA LEU A 50 -4.51 -3.43 -21.08
C LEU A 50 -4.93 -4.15 -22.35
N ASN A 51 -4.83 -3.47 -23.50
CA ASN A 51 -5.09 -4.04 -24.83
C ASN A 51 -6.42 -4.82 -24.88
N GLU A 52 -7.51 -4.17 -24.47
CA GLU A 52 -8.87 -4.74 -24.49
C GLU A 52 -9.00 -6.05 -23.69
N GLY A 53 -8.21 -6.21 -22.63
CA GLY A 53 -8.27 -7.38 -21.75
C GLY A 53 -7.31 -8.51 -22.09
N THR A 54 -6.45 -8.34 -23.10
CA THR A 54 -5.47 -9.36 -23.49
C THR A 54 -4.19 -9.33 -22.65
N LYS A 55 -3.95 -8.26 -21.88
CA LYS A 55 -2.78 -8.11 -21.01
C LYS A 55 -3.17 -7.47 -19.68
N LEU A 56 -2.34 -7.69 -18.65
CA LEU A 56 -2.44 -6.97 -17.38
C LEU A 56 -1.59 -5.70 -17.40
N ILE A 57 -1.97 -4.72 -16.58
CA ILE A 57 -1.11 -3.57 -16.29
C ILE A 57 0.15 -3.99 -15.52
N ASN A 58 1.20 -3.17 -15.61
CA ASN A 58 2.24 -3.19 -14.58
C ASN A 58 1.64 -2.61 -13.30
N GLN A 59 1.77 -3.36 -12.21
CA GLN A 59 1.24 -2.93 -10.92
C GLN A 59 2.01 -1.70 -10.42
N PRO A 60 1.32 -0.65 -9.94
CA PRO A 60 2.00 0.49 -9.33
C PRO A 60 2.60 0.09 -7.97
N ASP A 61 3.62 0.82 -7.52
CA ASP A 61 4.28 0.58 -6.21
C ASP A 61 3.31 0.65 -5.02
N SER A 62 2.21 1.39 -5.17
CA SER A 62 1.13 1.48 -4.19
C SER A 62 0.26 0.23 -4.09
N PHE A 63 0.40 -0.75 -4.99
CA PHE A 63 -0.39 -1.97 -5.02
C PHE A 63 0.36 -3.16 -4.40
N ALA A 64 0.12 -3.39 -3.10
CA ALA A 64 0.68 -4.52 -2.36
C ALA A 64 -0.43 -5.36 -1.69
N PRO A 65 -1.15 -6.23 -2.42
CA PRO A 65 -2.26 -7.01 -1.88
C PRO A 65 -1.84 -8.15 -0.92
N PHE A 66 -0.57 -8.56 -0.96
CA PHE A 66 -0.04 -9.63 -0.12
C PHE A 66 1.23 -9.11 0.59
N SER A 67 1.10 -8.74 1.87
CA SER A 67 2.13 -8.07 2.70
C SER A 67 2.32 -8.71 4.07
#